data_AF-A0A941FEV3-F1
#
_entry.id   AF-A0A941FEV3-F1
#
_cell.length_a   1.000
_cell.length_b   1.000
_cell.length_c   1.000
_cell.angle_alpha   90.00
_cell.angle_beta   90.00
_cell.angle_gamma   90.00
#
_symmetry.space_group_name_H-M   'P 1'
#
loop_
_entity.id
_entity.type
_entity.pdbx_description
1 polymer ?
#
loop_
_entity_poly.entity_id
_entity_poly.type
_entity_poly.pdbx_seq_one_letter_code
_entity_poly.pdbx_strand_id
1 'polypeptide(L)'
;MTDFDPAQIKAARRDGTLKLLLRQQIAEGKARLGDTPAKDWPTSGRRRDVNGTTCPHCHAGPDQRCHVLSRDKTLPKPHQQRLAVWAQTVACCTTCQAAPGQRCHNDNLPLPPNTVHARRYQEAEETAA
;
A
#
# COMPACT_ATOMS: atom_id res chain seq x y z
N MET A 1 15.49 9.15 -16.58
CA MET A 1 14.92 7.98 -17.27
C MET A 1 16.08 7.33 -18.01
N THR A 2 16.50 6.14 -17.59
CA THR A 2 17.54 5.38 -18.31
C THR A 2 16.89 4.70 -19.50
N ASP A 3 17.14 5.20 -20.71
CA ASP A 3 16.80 4.52 -21.95
C ASP A 3 17.60 3.22 -22.05
N PHE A 4 16.89 2.10 -22.16
CA PHE A 4 17.51 0.79 -22.32
C PHE A 4 17.76 0.53 -23.81
N ASP A 5 19.02 0.61 -24.23
CA ASP A 5 19.42 0.24 -25.59
C ASP A 5 19.21 -1.27 -25.83
N PRO A 6 18.29 -1.67 -26.72
CA PRO A 6 18.03 -3.08 -27.01
C PRO A 6 19.25 -3.84 -27.55
N ALA A 7 20.21 -3.15 -28.18
CA ALA A 7 21.43 -3.75 -28.71
C ALA A 7 22.37 -4.19 -27.58
N GLN A 8 22.51 -3.37 -26.53
CA GLN A 8 23.31 -3.69 -25.36
C GLN A 8 22.76 -4.90 -24.59
N ILE A 9 21.43 -5.02 -24.47
CA ILE A 9 20.80 -6.17 -23.82
C ILE A 9 21.06 -7.46 -24.61
N LYS A 10 21.02 -7.41 -25.95
CA LYS A 10 21.33 -8.59 -26.79
C LYS A 10 22.80 -9.00 -26.69
N ALA A 11 23.73 -8.03 -26.65
CA ALA A 11 25.16 -8.30 -26.47
C ALA A 11 25.44 -8.96 -25.11
N ALA A 12 24.91 -8.37 -24.03
CA ALA A 12 25.04 -8.90 -22.66
C ALA A 12 24.43 -10.30 -22.49
N ARG A 13 23.42 -10.64 -23.29
CA ARG A 13 22.80 -11.98 -23.28
C ARG A 13 23.67 -13.01 -23.99
N ARG A 14 24.44 -12.61 -25.01
CA ARG A 14 25.36 -13.49 -25.76
C ARG A 14 26.65 -13.78 -25.00
N ASP A 15 27.19 -12.80 -24.30
CA ASP A 15 28.44 -12.92 -23.55
C ASP A 15 28.26 -13.43 -22.10
N GLY A 16 27.01 -13.62 -21.66
CA GLY A 16 26.65 -14.13 -20.34
C GLY A 16 26.68 -13.08 -19.21
N THR A 17 27.05 -11.83 -19.50
CA THR A 17 27.13 -10.75 -18.50
C THR A 17 25.77 -10.23 -18.04
N LEU A 18 24.69 -10.46 -18.80
CA LEU A 18 23.33 -10.02 -18.45
C LEU A 18 22.91 -10.51 -17.06
N LYS A 19 23.28 -11.75 -16.70
CA LYS A 19 22.94 -12.33 -15.40
C LYS A 19 23.69 -11.64 -14.25
N LEU A 20 24.92 -11.19 -14.51
CA LEU A 20 25.74 -10.43 -13.57
C LEU A 20 25.17 -9.02 -13.38
N LEU A 21 24.87 -8.32 -14.47
CA LEU A 21 24.26 -6.98 -14.46
C LEU A 21 22.90 -7.00 -13.76
N LEU A 22 22.05 -8.00 -14.03
CA LEU A 22 20.76 -8.15 -13.36
C LEU A 22 20.93 -8.36 -11.85
N ARG A 23 21.89 -9.19 -11.43
CA ARG A 23 22.18 -9.41 -10.00
C ARG A 23 22.68 -8.14 -9.32
N GLN A 24 23.56 -7.39 -9.99
CA GLN A 24 24.08 -6.12 -9.49
C GLN A 24 22.96 -5.08 -9.36
N GLN A 25 22.10 -4.97 -10.36
CA GLN A 25 20.93 -4.08 -10.33
C GLN A 25 19.93 -4.44 -9.21
N ILE A 26 19.69 -5.75 -8.98
CA ILE A 26 18.87 -6.23 -7.85
C ILE A 26 19.52 -5.85 -6.52
N ALA A 27 20.83 -6.02 -6.38
CA ALA A 27 21.56 -5.68 -5.16
C ALA A 27 21.52 -4.16 -4.88
N GLU A 28 21.73 -3.32 -5.89
CA GLU A 28 21.60 -1.87 -5.80
C GLU A 28 20.17 -1.41 -5.49
N GLY A 29 19.17 -2.08 -6.09
CA GLY A 29 17.77 -1.85 -5.77
C GLY A 29 17.45 -2.18 -4.32
N LYS A 30 17.95 -3.32 -3.83
CA LYS A 30 17.80 -3.74 -2.43
C LYS A 30 18.49 -2.78 -1.46
N ALA A 31 19.72 -2.33 -1.78
CA ALA A 31 20.45 -1.36 -0.98
C ALA A 31 19.73 0.00 -0.89
N ARG A 32 19.12 0.46 -2.01
CA ARG A 32 18.32 1.69 -2.02
C ARG A 32 17.04 1.60 -1.19
N LEU A 33 16.42 0.43 -1.13
CA LEU A 33 15.19 0.20 -0.36
C LEU A 33 15.45 0.01 1.15
N GLY A 34 16.71 -0.17 1.56
CA GLY A 34 17.09 -0.44 2.95
C GLY A 34 16.59 -1.81 3.48
N ASP A 35 16.93 -2.14 4.72
CA ASP A 35 16.46 -3.36 5.41
C ASP A 35 15.08 -3.18 6.05
N THR A 36 14.21 -2.35 5.47
CA THR A 36 12.85 -2.19 5.97
C THR A 36 12.14 -3.54 5.85
N PRO A 37 11.78 -4.21 6.96
CA PRO A 37 11.15 -5.51 6.86
C PRO A 37 9.83 -5.33 6.11
N ALA A 38 9.53 -6.21 5.14
CA ALA A 38 8.29 -6.17 4.37
C ALA A 38 7.01 -6.15 5.26
N LYS A 39 7.16 -6.52 6.54
CA LYS A 39 6.16 -6.44 7.61
C LYS A 39 5.71 -5.00 7.94
N ASP A 40 6.57 -4.00 7.75
CA ASP A 40 6.28 -2.62 8.11
C ASP A 40 5.57 -1.84 7.00
N TRP A 41 5.36 -2.47 5.84
CA TRP A 41 4.70 -1.83 4.73
C TRP A 41 3.18 -1.73 5.01
N PRO A 42 2.61 -0.52 5.15
CA PRO A 42 1.24 -0.36 5.63
C PRO A 42 0.18 -0.78 4.60
N THR A 43 0.57 -0.94 3.32
CA THR A 43 -0.33 -1.17 2.16
C THR A 43 0.30 -2.12 1.12
N SER A 44 -0.21 -3.33 0.88
CA SER A 44 0.31 -4.19 -0.19
C SER A 44 0.25 -3.49 -1.55
N GLY A 45 1.28 -3.68 -2.37
CA GLY A 45 1.25 -3.24 -3.76
C GLY A 45 0.33 -4.08 -4.66
N ARG A 46 -0.29 -5.15 -4.11
CA ARG A 46 -1.08 -6.13 -4.87
C ARG A 46 -2.58 -5.93 -4.72
N ARG A 47 -3.06 -5.51 -3.54
CA ARG A 47 -4.48 -5.27 -3.29
C ARG A 47 -4.74 -3.79 -3.11
N ARG A 48 -5.77 -3.31 -3.82
CA ARG A 48 -6.30 -1.95 -3.65
C ARG A 48 -7.50 -1.91 -2.70
N ASP A 49 -7.99 -3.06 -2.25
CA ASP A 49 -9.07 -3.17 -1.27
C ASP A 49 -8.58 -2.90 0.17
N VAL A 50 -9.51 -2.89 1.13
CA VAL A 50 -9.21 -2.68 2.56
C VAL A 50 -8.23 -3.71 3.09
N ASN A 51 -8.26 -4.94 2.57
CA ASN A 51 -7.35 -6.01 2.99
C ASN A 51 -5.92 -5.77 2.51
N GLY A 52 -5.70 -4.89 1.53
CA GLY A 52 -4.37 -4.38 1.20
C GLY A 52 -3.71 -3.61 2.33
N THR A 53 -4.42 -3.11 3.35
CA THR A 53 -3.80 -2.35 4.45
C THR A 53 -3.53 -3.20 5.69
N THR A 54 -2.49 -2.89 6.47
CA THR A 54 -2.28 -3.52 7.79
C THR A 54 -3.35 -3.05 8.79
N CYS A 55 -3.93 -3.98 9.55
CA CYS A 55 -4.89 -3.63 10.60
C CYS A 55 -4.16 -3.20 11.89
N PRO A 56 -4.36 -1.97 12.39
CA PRO A 56 -3.70 -1.53 13.63
C PRO A 56 -4.29 -2.16 14.90
N HIS A 57 -5.49 -2.77 14.82
CA HIS A 57 -6.16 -3.37 15.97
C HIS A 57 -5.72 -4.82 16.23
N CYS A 58 -5.73 -5.68 15.19
CA CYS A 58 -5.34 -7.09 15.31
C CYS A 58 -3.99 -7.42 14.67
N HIS A 59 -3.30 -6.42 14.10
CA HIS A 59 -2.02 -6.58 13.40
C HIS A 59 -2.05 -7.55 12.21
N ALA A 60 -3.23 -7.90 11.70
CA ALA A 60 -3.37 -8.62 10.43
C ALA A 60 -2.65 -7.82 9.34
N GLY A 61 -1.64 -8.44 8.73
CA GLY A 61 -0.85 -7.82 7.68
C GLY A 61 -1.64 -7.57 6.40
N PRO A 62 -0.99 -6.95 5.40
CA PRO A 62 -1.56 -6.81 4.07
C PRO A 62 -1.94 -8.17 3.50
N ASP A 63 -3.05 -8.23 2.77
CA ASP A 63 -3.66 -9.43 2.19
C ASP A 63 -4.22 -10.46 3.21
N GLN A 64 -4.08 -10.21 4.52
CA GLN A 64 -4.67 -11.05 5.59
C GLN A 64 -6.04 -10.53 6.01
N ARG A 65 -6.96 -11.43 6.39
CA ARG A 65 -8.25 -11.05 6.99
C ARG A 65 -8.07 -10.68 8.46
N CYS A 66 -8.92 -9.79 8.96
CA CYS A 66 -8.96 -9.48 10.38
C CYS A 66 -9.40 -10.72 11.18
N HIS A 67 -8.85 -10.88 12.37
CA HIS A 67 -9.16 -11.99 13.27
C HIS A 67 -9.29 -11.49 14.71
N VAL A 68 -9.95 -12.29 15.54
CA VAL A 68 -10.08 -12.04 16.98
C VAL A 68 -8.79 -12.48 17.67
N LEU A 69 -8.06 -11.55 18.29
CA LEU A 69 -6.76 -11.82 18.94
C LEU A 69 -6.82 -12.94 20.00
N SER A 70 -7.95 -13.12 20.69
CA SER A 70 -8.08 -14.12 21.77
C SER A 70 -8.37 -15.54 21.30
N ARG A 71 -8.88 -15.73 20.08
CA ARG A 71 -9.35 -17.05 19.59
C ARG A 71 -8.89 -17.36 18.17
N ASP A 72 -8.08 -16.48 17.58
CA ASP A 72 -7.62 -16.48 16.20
C ASP A 72 -8.73 -16.75 15.17
N LYS A 73 -9.96 -16.37 15.49
CA LYS A 73 -11.11 -16.59 14.63
C LYS A 73 -11.21 -15.45 13.63
N THR A 74 -11.19 -15.78 12.34
CA THR A 74 -11.41 -14.82 11.25
C THR A 74 -12.75 -14.11 11.38
N LEU A 75 -12.73 -12.79 11.23
CA LEU A 75 -13.92 -11.95 11.24
C LEU A 75 -14.54 -11.86 9.83
N PRO A 76 -15.88 -11.78 9.73
CA PRO A 76 -16.55 -11.62 8.45
C PRO A 76 -16.36 -10.22 7.86
N LYS A 77 -16.09 -9.21 8.70
CA LYS A 77 -15.82 -7.83 8.31
C LYS A 77 -14.49 -7.35 8.90
N PRO A 78 -13.74 -6.47 8.22
CA PRO A 78 -12.54 -5.88 8.79
C PRO A 78 -12.87 -5.01 10.01
N HIS A 79 -11.89 -4.82 10.89
CA HIS A 79 -12.01 -3.87 12.00
C HIS A 79 -12.19 -2.44 11.47
N GLN A 80 -12.99 -1.63 12.17
CA GLN A 80 -13.22 -0.21 11.85
C GLN A 80 -11.91 0.59 11.74
N GLN A 81 -10.91 0.26 12.56
CA GLN A 81 -9.61 0.92 12.51
C GLN A 81 -8.84 0.61 11.21
N ARG A 82 -9.05 -0.56 10.59
CA ARG A 82 -8.46 -0.87 9.28
C ARG A 82 -9.12 -0.06 8.17
N LEU A 83 -10.45 0.05 8.21
CA LEU A 83 -11.21 0.92 7.29
C LEU A 83 -10.73 2.37 7.39
N ALA A 84 -10.51 2.88 8.61
CA ALA A 84 -9.99 4.22 8.83
C ALA A 84 -8.60 4.44 8.21
N VAL A 85 -7.68 3.49 8.39
CA VAL A 85 -6.34 3.58 7.78
C VAL A 85 -6.42 3.57 6.25
N TRP A 86 -7.25 2.69 5.67
CA TRP A 86 -7.44 2.65 4.22
C TRP A 86 -8.09 3.93 3.68
N ALA A 87 -9.13 4.44 4.35
CA ALA A 87 -9.81 5.68 3.98
C ALA A 87 -8.85 6.89 4.01
N GLN A 88 -7.86 6.90 4.89
CA GLN A 88 -6.88 7.98 4.96
C GLN A 88 -5.79 7.85 3.89
N THR A 89 -5.29 6.63 3.65
CA THR A 89 -4.08 6.40 2.85
C THR A 89 -4.37 6.10 1.38
N VAL A 90 -5.52 5.51 1.04
CA VAL A 90 -5.83 5.01 -0.30
C VAL A 90 -7.01 5.73 -0.95
N ALA A 91 -8.07 6.06 -0.19
CA ALA A 91 -9.30 6.61 -0.75
C ALA A 91 -9.16 8.06 -1.27
N CYS A 92 -9.88 8.37 -2.34
CA CYS A 92 -10.04 9.74 -2.85
C CYS A 92 -11.28 10.36 -2.20
N CYS A 93 -11.21 11.62 -1.73
CA CYS A 93 -12.42 12.26 -1.23
C CYS A 93 -13.17 12.93 -2.38
N THR A 94 -14.35 12.47 -2.77
CA THR A 94 -15.14 13.17 -3.79
C THR A 94 -15.84 14.44 -3.27
N THR A 95 -15.94 14.60 -1.95
CA THR A 95 -16.53 15.80 -1.32
C THR A 95 -15.62 17.02 -1.40
N CYS A 96 -14.32 16.86 -1.11
CA CYS A 96 -13.34 17.95 -1.15
C CYS A 96 -12.25 17.76 -2.21
N GLN A 97 -12.31 16.69 -3.00
CA GLN A 97 -11.33 16.32 -4.05
C GLN A 97 -9.90 16.06 -3.54
N ALA A 98 -9.71 15.88 -2.22
CA ALA A 98 -8.43 15.52 -1.66
C ALA A 98 -7.95 14.16 -2.19
N ALA A 99 -6.70 14.11 -2.64
CA ALA A 99 -6.01 12.92 -3.15
C ALA A 99 -5.67 11.90 -2.03
N PRO A 100 -5.32 10.65 -2.35
CA PRO A 100 -4.91 9.65 -1.36
C PRO A 100 -3.76 10.14 -0.48
N GLY A 101 -3.84 9.88 0.84
CA GLY A 101 -2.87 10.36 1.83
C GLY A 101 -2.98 11.85 2.18
N GLN A 102 -3.72 12.65 1.40
CA GLN A 102 -4.00 14.04 1.73
C GLN A 102 -5.12 14.14 2.76
N ARG A 103 -5.03 15.16 3.62
CA ARG A 103 -6.07 15.48 4.60
C ARG A 103 -7.30 16.05 3.89
N CYS A 104 -8.47 15.62 4.33
CA CYS A 104 -9.73 16.26 3.93
C CYS A 104 -9.79 17.70 4.46
N HIS A 105 -10.55 18.55 3.78
CA HIS A 105 -10.73 19.96 4.15
C HIS A 105 -12.17 20.45 3.91
N ASN A 106 -12.60 21.43 4.71
CA ASN A 106 -13.85 22.18 4.51
C ASN A 106 -13.48 23.59 4.09
N ASP A 107 -13.87 24.05 2.90
CA ASP A 107 -13.58 25.41 2.42
C ASP A 107 -12.10 25.81 2.56
N ASN A 108 -11.20 24.92 2.13
CA ASN A 108 -9.74 25.01 2.26
C ASN A 108 -9.18 24.97 3.69
N LEU A 109 -10.01 24.75 4.72
CA LEU A 109 -9.56 24.51 6.09
C LEU A 109 -9.38 23.00 6.33
N PRO A 110 -8.16 22.53 6.68
CA PRO A 110 -7.91 21.11 6.88
C PRO A 110 -8.70 20.59 8.10
N LEU A 111 -9.28 19.40 7.95
CA LEU A 111 -9.90 18.69 9.06
C LEU A 111 -8.85 18.25 10.10
N PRO A 112 -9.27 17.93 11.34
CA PRO A 112 -8.39 17.37 12.35
C PRO A 112 -7.63 16.14 11.84
N PRO A 113 -6.42 15.86 12.38
CA PRO A 113 -5.68 14.66 12.02
C PRO A 113 -6.53 13.40 12.23
N ASN A 114 -6.33 12.40 11.37
CA ASN A 114 -7.08 11.14 11.37
C ASN A 114 -8.60 11.27 11.12
N THR A 115 -9.06 12.45 10.71
CA THR A 115 -10.47 12.69 10.34
C THR A 115 -10.57 12.86 8.84
N VAL A 116 -11.48 12.10 8.22
CA VAL A 116 -11.82 12.21 6.79
C VAL A 116 -13.32 12.36 6.65
N HIS A 117 -13.78 12.92 5.52
CA HIS A 117 -15.22 12.96 5.24
C HIS A 117 -15.80 11.54 5.16
N ALA A 118 -17.08 11.41 5.55
CA ALA A 118 -17.81 10.14 5.53
C ALA A 118 -17.72 9.41 4.19
N ARG A 119 -17.61 10.13 3.08
CA ARG A 119 -17.50 9.55 1.75
C ARG A 119 -16.27 8.65 1.56
N ARG A 120 -15.13 8.97 2.19
CA ARG A 120 -13.93 8.10 2.13
C ARG A 120 -14.13 6.81 2.94
N TYR A 121 -14.90 6.85 4.02
CA TYR A 121 -15.25 5.64 4.77
C TYR A 121 -16.22 4.75 3.97
N GLN A 122 -17.17 5.34 3.25
CA GLN A 122 -18.07 4.58 2.38
C GLN A 122 -17.31 3.82 1.30
N GLU A 123 -16.33 4.46 0.65
CA GLU A 123 -15.47 3.79 -0.33
C GLU A 123 -14.67 2.63 0.30
N ALA A 124 -14.22 2.80 1.54
CA ALA A 124 -13.57 1.72 2.29
C ALA A 124 -14.55 0.56 2.54
N GLU A 125 -15.77 0.83 2.95
CA GLU A 125 -16.79 -0.20 3.20
C GLU A 125 -17.20 -0.93 1.91
N GLU A 126 -17.35 -0.20 0.80
CA GLU A 126 -17.68 -0.75 -0.52
C GLU A 126 -16.59 -1.69 -1.05
N THR A 127 -15.31 -1.40 -0.75
CA THR A 127 -14.17 -2.23 -1.17
C THR A 127 -13.85 -3.37 -0.20
N ALA A 128 -14.51 -3.46 0.95
CA ALA A 128 -14.21 -4.44 2.01
C ALA A 128 -14.72 -5.88 1.77
N ALA A 129 -15.11 -6.23 0.54
CA ALA A 129 -15.72 -7.51 0.17
C ALA A 129 -14.76 -8.72 0.23
#